data_AF-A0A1H6YRH3-F1
#
_entry.id   AF-A0A1H6YRH3-F1
#
_cell.length_a   1.000
_cell.length_b   1.000
_cell.length_c   1.000
_cell.angle_alpha   90.00
_cell.angle_beta   90.00
_cell.angle_gamma   90.00
#
_symmetry.space_group_name_H-M   'P 1'
#
loop_
_entity.id
_entity.type
_entity.pdbx_description
1 polymer ?
#
loop_
_entity_poly.entity_id
_entity_poly.type
_entity_poly.pdbx_seq_one_letter_code
_entity_poly.pdbx_strand_id
1 'polypeptide(L)'
;MLTTHYLDKSVETFTNEIDHLQKNLKKGKLEPPKDILGAASYALGMLNTITTIDSKKDPADNQSASMERVTTYIFQLINEIKDNHAALDALAGALTALTCERTIKVASNQKKLEKMLLGISNINQYKARAIERAREIATDLWQADTTHEFRLLDMAEHIEDILRREGIEKLPTMARIKEWIKPVAPDYARKGGRRRKTS
;
A
#
# COMPACT_ATOMS: atom_id res chain seq x y z
N MET A 1 -7.46 41.14 15.69
CA MET A 1 -6.32 40.63 14.90
C MET A 1 -5.00 40.52 15.69
N LEU A 2 -5.00 40.62 17.02
CA LEU A 2 -3.78 40.44 17.85
C LEU A 2 -3.62 39.01 18.40
N THR A 3 -4.69 38.22 18.42
CA THR A 3 -4.71 36.85 18.98
C THR A 3 -4.09 35.80 18.07
N THR A 4 -4.20 35.96 16.74
CA THR A 4 -3.64 35.02 15.76
C THR A 4 -2.11 35.07 15.72
N HIS A 5 -1.53 36.27 15.84
CA HIS A 5 -0.07 36.45 15.81
C HIS A 5 0.63 35.91 17.07
N TYR A 6 -0.06 35.86 18.21
CA TYR A 6 0.46 35.28 19.45
C TYR A 6 0.44 33.75 19.42
N LEU A 7 -0.62 33.18 18.83
CA LEU A 7 -0.75 31.74 18.60
C LEU A 7 0.33 31.22 17.65
N ASP A 8 0.57 31.88 16.50
CA ASP A 8 1.60 31.43 15.55
C ASP A 8 3.01 31.41 16.16
N LYS A 9 3.36 32.42 16.95
CA LYS A 9 4.66 32.50 17.62
C LYS A 9 4.82 31.44 18.71
N SER A 10 3.72 31.11 19.42
CA SER A 10 3.71 30.04 20.41
C SER A 10 3.83 28.65 19.77
N VAL A 11 3.19 28.43 18.62
CA VAL A 11 3.27 27.17 17.85
C VAL A 11 4.66 26.97 17.27
N GLU A 12 5.29 28.02 16.75
CA GLU A 12 6.66 27.94 16.22
C GLU A 12 7.69 27.64 17.32
N THR A 13 7.55 28.29 18.47
CA THR A 13 8.40 28.02 19.65
C THR A 13 8.24 26.58 20.13
N PHE A 14 6.99 26.11 20.19
CA PHE A 14 6.66 24.74 20.60
C PHE A 14 7.17 23.68 19.60
N THR A 15 7.09 23.96 18.30
CA THR A 15 7.59 23.07 17.24
C THR A 15 9.12 22.93 17.32
N ASN A 16 9.83 24.05 17.55
CA ASN A 16 11.28 24.06 17.72
C ASN A 16 11.72 23.31 18.99
N GLU A 17 10.95 23.41 20.09
CA GLU A 17 11.19 22.64 21.31
C GLU A 17 10.97 21.14 21.09
N ILE A 18 9.91 20.75 20.38
CA ILE A 18 9.67 19.34 20.02
C ILE A 18 10.83 18.78 19.20
N ASP A 19 11.30 19.49 18.17
CA ASP A 19 12.44 19.05 17.34
C ASP A 19 13.73 18.92 18.17
N HIS A 20 13.97 19.86 19.08
CA HIS A 20 15.11 19.80 20.00
C HIS A 20 15.03 18.59 20.94
N LEU A 21 13.86 18.33 21.54
CA LEU A 21 13.61 17.19 22.42
C LEU A 21 13.76 15.87 21.66
N GLN A 22 13.24 15.75 20.43
CA GLN A 22 13.40 14.56 19.58
C GLN A 22 14.86 14.28 19.25
N LYS A 23 15.65 15.31 18.93
CA LYS A 23 17.07 15.18 18.61
C LYS A 23 17.89 14.69 19.80
N ASN A 24 17.50 15.08 21.02
CA ASN A 24 18.18 14.68 22.24
C ASN A 24 17.67 13.33 22.80
N LEU A 25 16.39 12.99 22.58
CA LEU A 25 15.83 11.67 22.88
C LEU A 25 16.54 10.58 22.06
N LYS A 26 16.76 10.81 20.76
CA LYS A 26 17.54 9.91 19.88
C LYS A 26 18.98 9.69 20.34
N LYS A 27 19.52 10.57 21.18
CA LYS A 27 20.88 10.47 21.73
C LYS A 27 20.92 9.82 23.13
N GLY A 28 19.77 9.44 23.69
CA GLY A 28 19.68 8.80 25.01
C GLY A 28 20.07 9.71 26.18
N LYS A 29 19.98 11.04 26.03
CA LYS A 29 20.48 12.04 27.00
C LYS A 29 19.39 12.94 27.62
N LEU A 30 18.15 12.47 27.73
CA LEU A 30 17.03 13.33 28.13
C LEU A 30 16.57 13.07 29.56
N GLU A 31 16.81 14.02 30.46
CA GLU A 31 16.12 14.12 31.74
C GLU A 31 14.79 14.88 31.57
N PRO A 32 13.72 14.49 32.31
CA PRO A 32 12.43 15.15 32.21
C PRO A 32 12.52 16.62 32.70
N PRO A 33 11.97 17.59 31.94
CA PRO A 33 11.93 18.99 32.36
C PRO A 33 11.07 19.19 33.61
N LYS A 34 11.46 20.17 34.43
CA LYS A 34 10.82 20.44 35.74
C LYS A 34 9.59 21.33 35.65
N ASP A 35 9.42 22.06 34.55
CA ASP A 35 8.26 22.90 34.31
C ASP A 35 7.19 22.17 33.49
N ILE A 36 5.93 22.55 33.71
CA ILE A 36 4.75 21.87 33.17
C ILE A 36 4.69 21.97 31.64
N LEU A 37 5.15 23.10 31.07
CA LEU A 37 5.17 23.29 29.63
C LEU A 37 6.19 22.35 28.98
N GLY A 38 7.40 22.26 29.57
CA GLY A 38 8.42 21.31 29.17
C GLY A 38 7.94 19.86 29.30
N ALA A 39 7.23 19.50 30.38
CA ALA A 39 6.72 18.16 30.59
C ALA A 39 5.68 17.76 29.52
N ALA A 40 4.81 18.70 29.14
CA ALA A 40 3.85 18.51 28.05
C ALA A 40 4.55 18.38 26.68
N SER A 41 5.52 19.26 26.37
CA SER A 41 6.35 19.17 25.16
C SER A 41 7.14 17.85 25.09
N TYR A 42 7.67 17.38 26.22
CA TYR A 42 8.38 16.11 26.35
C TYR A 42 7.46 14.91 26.09
N ALA A 43 6.29 14.89 26.73
CA ALA A 43 5.30 13.83 26.52
C ALA A 43 4.82 13.77 25.07
N LEU A 44 4.62 14.92 24.44
CA LEU A 44 4.25 15.02 23.02
C LEU A 44 5.39 14.61 22.08
N GLY A 45 6.63 14.96 22.40
CA GLY A 45 7.82 14.49 21.71
C GLY A 45 7.96 12.96 21.77
N MET A 46 7.69 12.36 22.92
CA MET A 46 7.66 10.90 23.10
C MET A 46 6.53 10.24 22.30
N LEU A 47 5.32 10.78 22.39
CA LEU A 47 4.14 10.34 21.63
C LEU A 47 4.40 10.38 20.11
N ASN A 48 4.97 11.47 19.60
CA ASN A 48 5.31 11.61 18.19
C ASN A 48 6.45 10.64 17.77
N THR A 49 7.45 10.44 18.63
CA THR A 49 8.54 9.50 18.34
C THR A 49 8.03 8.05 18.27
N ILE A 50 7.10 7.66 19.13
CA ILE A 50 6.57 6.29 19.16
C ILE A 50 5.59 6.04 18.00
N THR A 51 4.76 7.04 17.66
CA THR A 51 3.89 6.97 16.47
C THR A 51 4.66 7.03 15.14
N THR A 52 5.91 7.49 15.13
CA THR A 52 6.78 7.45 13.93
C THR A 52 7.66 6.19 13.87
N ILE A 53 7.98 5.56 15.00
CA ILE A 53 8.57 4.20 15.05
C ILE A 53 7.61 3.17 14.42
N ASP A 54 6.31 3.46 14.43
CA ASP A 54 5.20 2.71 13.80
C ASP A 54 5.36 2.48 12.26
N SER A 55 6.37 3.07 11.59
CA SER A 55 6.59 2.92 10.15
C SER A 55 7.82 2.09 9.74
N LYS A 56 8.65 1.61 10.67
CA LYS A 56 9.89 0.86 10.32
C LYS A 56 10.02 -0.45 11.08
N LYS A 57 9.37 -1.50 10.54
CA LYS A 57 9.85 -2.89 10.57
C LYS A 57 9.96 -3.55 11.97
N ASP A 58 9.07 -3.24 12.90
CA ASP A 58 8.93 -4.02 14.13
C ASP A 58 7.84 -5.11 14.00
N PRO A 59 8.05 -6.31 14.54
CA PRO A 59 7.03 -7.36 14.57
C PRO A 59 5.83 -6.94 15.45
N ALA A 60 4.63 -7.40 15.08
CA ALA A 60 3.36 -7.00 15.70
C ALA A 60 3.35 -7.15 17.24
N ASP A 61 4.08 -8.13 17.79
CA ASP A 61 4.15 -8.39 19.23
C ASP A 61 4.88 -7.28 20.00
N ASN A 62 5.88 -6.62 19.39
CA ASN A 62 6.60 -5.50 19.99
C ASN A 62 5.78 -4.20 19.96
N GLN A 63 4.85 -4.07 19.01
CA GLN A 63 3.98 -2.90 18.89
C GLN A 63 2.96 -2.84 20.02
N SER A 64 2.35 -3.99 20.37
CA SER A 64 1.38 -4.08 21.46
C SER A 64 2.00 -3.65 22.80
N ALA A 65 3.17 -4.21 23.13
CA ALA A 65 3.89 -3.87 24.36
C ALA A 65 4.36 -2.39 24.40
N SER A 66 4.70 -1.81 23.25
CA SER A 66 5.08 -0.39 23.16
C SER A 66 3.88 0.53 23.36
N MET A 67 2.72 0.19 22.79
CA MET A 67 1.47 0.93 22.97
C MET A 67 0.97 0.89 24.41
N GLU A 68 1.09 -0.25 25.09
CA GLU A 68 0.71 -0.38 26.50
C GLU A 68 1.55 0.54 27.41
N ARG A 69 2.86 0.60 27.18
CA ARG A 69 3.76 1.51 27.92
C ARG A 69 3.42 2.98 27.69
N VAL A 70 3.13 3.36 26.44
CA VAL A 70 2.69 4.72 26.11
C VAL A 70 1.39 5.07 26.80
N THR A 71 0.41 4.16 26.73
CA THR A 71 -0.91 4.37 27.33
C THR A 71 -0.77 4.57 28.84
N THR A 72 0.06 3.75 29.49
CA THR A 72 0.37 3.87 30.92
C THR A 72 1.01 5.22 31.26
N TYR A 73 1.99 5.66 30.46
CA TYR A 73 2.66 6.96 30.66
C TYR A 73 1.70 8.14 30.46
N ILE A 74 0.81 8.09 29.47
CA ILE A 74 -0.21 9.12 29.24
C ILE A 74 -1.16 9.20 30.44
N PHE A 75 -1.62 8.06 30.98
CA PHE A 75 -2.46 8.05 32.17
C PHE A 75 -1.75 8.63 33.41
N GLN A 76 -0.46 8.34 33.59
CA GLN A 76 0.34 8.95 34.66
C GLN A 76 0.41 10.46 34.49
N LEU A 77 0.74 10.94 33.29
CA LEU A 77 0.84 12.37 32.99
C LEU A 77 -0.51 13.08 33.20
N ILE A 78 -1.62 12.48 32.74
CA ILE A 78 -2.97 13.01 32.96
C ILE A 78 -3.26 13.14 34.46
N ASN A 79 -2.90 12.13 35.27
CA ASN A 79 -3.11 12.18 36.71
C ASN A 79 -2.25 13.26 37.40
N GLU A 80 -1.04 13.52 36.91
CA GLU A 80 -0.15 14.56 37.43
C GLU A 80 -0.64 15.98 37.08
N ILE A 81 -1.24 16.16 35.90
CA ILE A 81 -1.72 17.47 35.42
C ILE A 81 -3.22 17.69 35.62
N LYS A 82 -3.95 16.75 36.24
CA LYS A 82 -5.42 16.75 36.32
C LYS A 82 -6.01 18.02 36.95
N ASP A 83 -5.26 18.66 37.85
CA ASP A 83 -5.68 19.86 38.57
C ASP A 83 -5.23 21.15 37.86
N ASN A 84 -4.53 21.03 36.72
CA ASN A 84 -4.09 22.14 35.88
C ASN A 84 -4.87 22.16 34.56
N HIS A 85 -5.98 22.88 34.55
CA HIS A 85 -6.86 23.03 33.38
C HIS A 85 -6.12 23.51 32.12
N ALA A 86 -5.17 24.43 32.24
CA ALA A 86 -4.41 24.92 31.09
C ALA A 86 -3.52 23.83 30.48
N ALA A 87 -2.92 22.97 31.31
CA ALA A 87 -2.12 21.84 30.84
C ALA A 87 -2.98 20.74 30.21
N LEU A 88 -4.17 20.48 30.76
CA LEU A 88 -5.15 19.57 30.17
C LEU A 88 -5.63 20.06 28.79
N ASP A 89 -5.94 21.34 28.65
CA ASP A 89 -6.37 21.92 27.38
C ASP A 89 -5.27 21.84 26.32
N ALA A 90 -4.02 22.11 26.70
CA ALA A 90 -2.87 21.97 25.80
C ALA A 90 -2.66 20.52 25.34
N LEU A 91 -2.78 19.56 26.26
CA LEU A 91 -2.67 18.13 25.94
C LEU A 91 -3.82 17.66 25.03
N ALA A 92 -5.04 18.09 25.31
CA ALA A 92 -6.21 17.80 24.47
C ALA A 92 -6.06 18.38 23.05
N GLY A 93 -5.58 19.62 22.93
CA GLY A 93 -5.30 20.26 21.65
C GLY A 93 -4.25 19.51 20.84
N ALA A 94 -3.17 19.07 21.49
CA ALA A 94 -2.10 18.35 20.82
C ALA A 94 -2.49 16.92 20.41
N LEU A 95 -3.25 16.20 21.23
CA LEU A 95 -3.85 14.91 20.85
C LEU A 95 -4.79 15.07 19.65
N THR A 96 -5.61 16.11 19.65
CA THR A 96 -6.49 16.44 18.52
C THR A 96 -5.68 16.69 17.25
N ALA A 97 -4.61 17.49 17.32
CA ALA A 97 -3.73 17.74 16.17
C ALA A 97 -3.09 16.45 15.62
N LEU A 98 -2.59 15.58 16.50
CA LEU A 98 -2.00 14.29 16.11
C LEU A 98 -3.02 13.36 15.45
N THR A 99 -4.25 13.29 15.99
CA THR A 99 -5.33 12.48 15.40
C THR A 99 -5.76 13.01 14.03
N CYS A 100 -5.84 14.34 13.87
CA CYS A 100 -6.09 14.98 12.58
C CYS A 100 -4.99 14.66 11.55
N GLU A 101 -3.71 14.79 11.91
CA GLU A 101 -2.61 14.46 11.00
C GLU A 101 -2.65 12.98 10.57
N ARG A 102 -2.92 12.08 11.53
CA ARG A 102 -3.00 10.63 11.26
C ARG A 102 -4.18 10.28 10.37
N THR A 103 -5.35 10.87 10.60
CA THR A 103 -6.53 10.62 9.77
C THR A 103 -6.35 11.13 8.34
N ILE A 104 -5.69 12.29 8.16
CA ILE A 104 -5.33 12.80 6.83
C ILE A 104 -4.36 11.85 6.11
N LYS A 105 -3.30 11.39 6.79
CA LYS A 105 -2.36 10.41 6.24
C LYS A 105 -3.05 9.09 5.86
N VAL A 106 -3.91 8.55 6.72
CA VAL A 106 -4.69 7.32 6.44
C VAL A 106 -5.60 7.54 5.23
N ALA A 107 -6.33 8.65 5.16
CA ALA A 107 -7.21 8.96 4.03
C ALA A 107 -6.44 9.08 2.70
N SER A 108 -5.25 9.70 2.71
CA SER A 108 -4.41 9.78 1.51
C SER A 108 -3.89 8.40 1.05
N ASN A 109 -3.47 7.55 2.00
CA ASN A 109 -3.04 6.19 1.70
C ASN A 109 -4.19 5.33 1.15
N GLN A 110 -5.39 5.48 1.72
CA GLN A 110 -6.60 4.81 1.26
C GLN A 110 -6.92 5.17 -0.20
N LYS A 111 -6.93 6.47 -0.54
CA LYS A 111 -7.12 6.93 -1.93
C LYS A 111 -6.06 6.39 -2.89
N LYS A 112 -4.80 6.30 -2.45
CA LYS A 112 -3.72 5.71 -3.25
C LYS A 112 -3.96 4.23 -3.51
N LEU A 113 -4.39 3.47 -2.51
CA LEU A 113 -4.72 2.05 -2.63
C LEU A 113 -5.90 1.84 -3.59
N GLU A 114 -6.97 2.62 -3.46
CA GLU A 114 -8.14 2.56 -4.35
C GLU A 114 -7.75 2.81 -5.81
N LYS A 115 -6.91 3.82 -6.07
CA LYS A 115 -6.41 4.11 -7.42
C LYS A 115 -5.59 2.94 -7.99
N MET A 116 -4.77 2.28 -7.17
CA MET A 116 -4.02 1.10 -7.58
C MET A 116 -4.94 -0.09 -7.89
N LEU A 117 -5.95 -0.33 -7.06
CA LEU A 117 -6.92 -1.41 -7.27
C LEU A 117 -7.74 -1.20 -8.55
N LEU A 118 -8.19 0.03 -8.82
CA LEU A 118 -8.86 0.38 -10.07
C LEU A 118 -7.96 0.13 -11.29
N GLY A 119 -6.68 0.50 -11.21
CA GLY A 119 -5.71 0.22 -12.26
C GLY A 119 -5.55 -1.28 -12.54
N ILE A 120 -5.44 -2.10 -11.48
CA ILE A 120 -5.34 -3.56 -11.60
C ILE A 120 -6.61 -4.16 -12.20
N SER A 121 -7.79 -3.69 -11.78
CA SER A 121 -9.08 -4.15 -12.29
C SER A 121 -9.20 -3.92 -13.80
N ASN A 122 -8.85 -2.72 -14.28
CA ASN A 122 -8.86 -2.40 -15.70
C ASN A 122 -7.92 -3.32 -16.49
N ILE A 123 -6.68 -3.51 -16.00
CA ILE A 123 -5.71 -4.43 -16.63
C ILE A 123 -6.27 -5.86 -16.69
N ASN A 124 -6.93 -6.32 -15.63
CA ASN A 124 -7.51 -7.65 -15.58
C ASN A 124 -8.68 -7.81 -16.56
N GLN A 125 -9.51 -6.77 -16.73
CA GLN A 125 -10.58 -6.78 -17.74
C GLN A 125 -10.03 -6.86 -19.17
N TYR A 126 -9.01 -6.06 -19.50
CA TYR A 126 -8.37 -6.14 -20.82
C TYR A 126 -7.76 -7.52 -21.07
N LYS A 127 -7.11 -8.11 -20.07
CA LYS A 127 -6.59 -9.48 -20.15
C LYS A 127 -7.69 -10.50 -20.34
N ALA A 128 -8.81 -10.39 -19.62
CA ALA A 128 -9.94 -11.31 -19.74
C ALA A 128 -10.52 -11.28 -21.15
N ARG A 129 -10.74 -10.09 -21.72
CA ARG A 129 -11.20 -9.93 -23.11
C ARG A 129 -10.24 -10.54 -24.12
N ALA A 130 -8.93 -10.31 -23.96
CA ALA A 130 -7.92 -10.89 -24.83
C ALA A 130 -7.90 -12.44 -24.74
N ILE A 131 -8.10 -12.99 -23.54
CA ILE A 131 -8.20 -14.44 -23.33
C ILE A 131 -9.43 -15.01 -24.00
N GLU A 132 -10.60 -14.39 -23.82
CA GLU A 132 -11.85 -14.81 -24.45
C GLU A 132 -11.74 -14.77 -25.96
N ARG A 133 -11.23 -13.66 -26.50
CA ARG A 133 -11.01 -13.50 -27.94
C ARG A 133 -10.07 -14.56 -28.52
N ALA A 134 -8.97 -14.83 -27.83
CA ALA A 134 -8.04 -15.88 -28.22
C ALA A 134 -8.71 -17.27 -28.27
N ARG A 135 -9.63 -17.55 -27.34
CA ARG A 135 -10.37 -18.83 -27.29
C ARG A 135 -11.41 -18.95 -28.39
N GLU A 136 -12.12 -17.87 -28.71
CA GLU A 136 -13.05 -17.83 -29.84
C GLU A 136 -12.32 -18.17 -31.14
N ILE A 137 -11.23 -17.44 -31.44
CA ILE A 137 -10.42 -17.68 -32.64
C ILE A 137 -9.88 -19.11 -32.66
N ALA A 138 -9.40 -19.62 -31.53
CA ALA A 138 -8.90 -21.00 -31.44
C ALA A 138 -10.01 -22.02 -31.74
N THR A 139 -11.21 -21.79 -31.22
CA THR A 139 -12.36 -22.69 -31.42
C THR A 139 -12.75 -22.73 -32.89
N ASP A 140 -12.83 -21.58 -33.55
CA ASP A 140 -13.17 -21.48 -34.97
C ASP A 140 -12.12 -22.18 -35.84
N LEU A 141 -10.83 -21.95 -35.55
CA LEU A 141 -9.73 -22.55 -36.30
C LEU A 141 -9.65 -24.07 -36.11
N TRP A 142 -9.86 -24.59 -34.90
CA TRP A 142 -9.89 -26.05 -34.68
C TRP A 142 -11.11 -26.72 -35.30
N GLN A 143 -12.26 -26.05 -35.35
CA GLN A 143 -13.43 -26.59 -36.04
C GLN A 143 -13.21 -26.67 -37.56
N ALA A 144 -12.43 -25.75 -38.12
CA ALA A 144 -12.01 -25.80 -39.52
C ALA A 144 -10.89 -26.83 -39.80
N ASP A 145 -10.11 -27.22 -38.78
CA ASP A 145 -9.01 -28.18 -38.85
C ASP A 145 -9.49 -29.64 -38.96
N THR A 146 -10.15 -29.97 -40.07
CA THR A 146 -10.65 -31.32 -40.35
C THR A 146 -9.53 -32.35 -40.57
N THR A 147 -8.32 -31.90 -40.89
CA THR A 147 -7.13 -32.73 -41.12
C THR A 147 -6.31 -32.99 -39.85
N HIS A 148 -6.69 -32.39 -38.72
CA HIS A 148 -5.98 -32.47 -37.44
C HIS A 148 -4.50 -32.08 -37.56
N GLU A 149 -4.22 -31.06 -38.37
CA GLU A 149 -2.87 -30.62 -38.71
C GLU A 149 -2.26 -29.75 -37.61
N PHE A 150 -3.09 -28.90 -36.98
CA PHE A 150 -2.60 -27.87 -36.06
C PHE A 150 -2.41 -28.41 -34.64
N ARG A 151 -1.17 -28.34 -34.15
CA ARG A 151 -0.89 -28.53 -32.73
C ARG A 151 -1.05 -27.23 -31.97
N LEU A 152 -1.01 -27.35 -30.64
CA LEU A 152 -1.19 -26.24 -29.72
C LEU A 152 -0.15 -25.12 -29.89
N LEU A 153 1.06 -25.42 -30.38
CA LEU A 153 2.07 -24.42 -30.71
C LEU A 153 1.72 -23.65 -32.00
N ASP A 154 1.42 -24.39 -33.06
CA ASP A 154 1.07 -23.82 -34.37
C ASP A 154 -0.19 -22.95 -34.28
N MET A 155 -1.19 -23.43 -33.53
CA MET A 155 -2.41 -22.67 -33.25
C MET A 155 -2.11 -21.38 -32.45
N ALA A 156 -1.19 -21.43 -31.49
CA ALA A 156 -0.82 -20.24 -30.73
C ALA A 156 -0.08 -19.19 -31.57
N GLU A 157 0.73 -19.62 -32.56
CA GLU A 157 1.37 -18.73 -33.54
C GLU A 157 0.32 -18.02 -34.41
N HIS A 158 -0.65 -18.76 -34.94
CA HIS A 158 -1.74 -18.17 -35.72
C HIS A 158 -2.58 -17.18 -34.92
N ILE A 159 -2.88 -17.51 -33.67
CA ILE A 159 -3.65 -16.63 -32.77
C ILE A 159 -2.85 -15.38 -32.42
N GLU A 160 -1.55 -15.49 -32.17
CA GLU A 160 -0.70 -14.33 -31.91
C GLU A 160 -0.75 -13.34 -33.09
N ASP A 161 -0.61 -13.84 -34.32
CA ASP A 161 -0.66 -13.00 -35.52
C ASP A 161 -2.04 -12.36 -35.72
N ILE A 162 -3.13 -13.07 -35.44
CA ILE A 162 -4.49 -12.51 -35.52
C ILE A 162 -4.70 -11.43 -34.45
N LEU A 163 -4.35 -11.70 -33.20
CA LEU A 163 -4.47 -10.72 -32.11
C LEU A 163 -3.61 -9.48 -32.35
N ARG A 164 -2.44 -9.64 -32.99
CA ARG A 164 -1.59 -8.52 -33.42
C ARG A 164 -2.26 -7.67 -34.50
N ARG A 165 -2.91 -8.31 -35.48
CA ARG A 165 -3.68 -7.61 -36.54
C ARG A 165 -4.91 -6.90 -35.99
N GLU A 166 -5.54 -7.44 -34.95
CA GLU A 166 -6.65 -6.81 -34.23
C GLU A 166 -6.20 -5.61 -33.35
N GLY A 167 -4.89 -5.32 -33.30
CA GLY A 167 -4.35 -4.13 -32.62
C GLY A 167 -4.08 -4.34 -31.12
N ILE A 168 -4.00 -5.58 -30.64
CA ILE A 168 -3.59 -5.85 -29.26
C ILE A 168 -2.07 -5.61 -29.14
N GLU A 169 -1.68 -4.42 -28.70
CA GLU A 169 -0.26 -4.02 -28.63
C GLU A 169 0.57 -4.86 -27.66
N LYS A 170 -0.03 -5.31 -26.55
CA LYS A 170 0.68 -5.98 -25.45
C LYS A 170 0.33 -7.45 -25.38
N LEU A 171 0.80 -8.19 -26.40
CA LEU A 171 0.64 -9.64 -26.46
C LEU A 171 1.50 -10.32 -25.38
N PRO A 172 0.95 -11.36 -24.72
CA PRO A 172 1.73 -12.16 -23.79
C PRO A 172 2.69 -13.09 -24.57
N THR A 173 3.60 -13.75 -23.86
CA THR A 173 4.51 -14.73 -24.47
C THR A 173 3.75 -15.90 -25.07
N MET A 174 4.33 -16.54 -26.10
CA MET A 174 3.77 -17.74 -26.74
C MET A 174 3.38 -18.84 -25.72
N ALA A 175 4.20 -19.04 -24.68
CA ALA A 175 3.90 -19.97 -23.60
C ALA A 175 2.56 -19.68 -22.92
N ARG A 176 2.23 -18.39 -22.75
CA ARG A 176 1.00 -17.95 -22.10
C ARG A 176 -0.21 -18.01 -23.02
N ILE A 177 -0.05 -17.70 -24.32
CA ILE A 177 -1.11 -17.88 -25.33
C ILE A 177 -1.53 -19.36 -25.37
N LYS A 178 -0.57 -20.28 -25.38
CA LYS A 178 -0.82 -21.72 -25.28
C LYS A 178 -1.68 -22.09 -24.06
N GLU A 179 -1.39 -21.51 -22.90
CA GLU A 179 -2.21 -21.73 -21.70
C GLU A 179 -3.63 -21.17 -21.82
N TRP A 180 -3.81 -20.06 -22.52
CA TRP A 180 -5.13 -19.44 -22.73
C TRP A 180 -6.05 -20.32 -23.57
N ILE A 181 -5.50 -20.97 -24.59
CA ILE A 181 -6.24 -21.77 -25.58
C ILE A 181 -6.31 -23.26 -25.21
N LYS A 182 -5.44 -23.74 -24.31
CA LYS A 182 -5.45 -25.14 -23.85
C LYS A 182 -6.83 -25.67 -23.41
N PRO A 183 -7.69 -24.89 -22.70
CA PRO A 183 -9.02 -25.36 -22.30
C PRO A 183 -9.93 -25.72 -23.48
N VAL A 184 -9.82 -25.00 -24.60
CA VAL A 184 -10.64 -25.21 -25.82
C VAL A 184 -9.96 -26.14 -26.84
N ALA A 185 -8.70 -26.53 -26.59
CA ALA A 185 -7.96 -27.41 -27.49
C ALA A 185 -8.52 -28.84 -27.50
N PRO A 186 -8.68 -29.47 -28.67
CA PRO A 186 -9.04 -30.88 -28.79
C PRO A 186 -7.89 -31.79 -28.34
N ASP A 187 -8.21 -33.03 -27.96
CA ASP A 187 -7.26 -33.93 -27.31
C ASP A 187 -6.05 -34.32 -28.18
N TYR A 188 -6.21 -34.34 -29.51
CA TYR A 188 -5.09 -34.58 -30.43
C TYR A 188 -4.05 -33.45 -30.38
N ALA A 189 -4.49 -32.20 -30.25
CA ALA A 189 -3.64 -31.01 -30.24
C ALA A 189 -2.90 -30.84 -28.90
N ARG A 190 -3.44 -31.41 -27.81
CA ARG A 190 -2.85 -31.39 -26.46
C ARG A 190 -1.65 -32.33 -26.30
N LYS A 191 -1.46 -33.29 -27.20
CA LYS A 191 -0.37 -34.27 -27.11
C LYS A 191 0.98 -33.59 -27.34
N GLY A 192 1.80 -33.55 -26.29
CA GLY A 192 3.17 -33.05 -26.35
C GLY A 192 4.06 -33.92 -27.26
N GLY A 193 5.05 -33.29 -27.89
CA GLY A 193 6.03 -33.95 -28.75
C GLY A 193 6.13 -33.29 -30.13
N ARG A 194 7.30 -33.34 -30.76
CA ARG A 194 7.49 -32.87 -32.15
C ARG A 194 7.01 -33.99 -33.08
N ARG A 195 6.17 -33.69 -34.08
CA ARG A 195 5.85 -34.66 -35.15
C ARG A 195 7.19 -35.08 -35.78
N ARG A 196 7.47 -36.39 -35.84
CA ARG A 196 8.69 -36.86 -36.54
C ARG A 196 8.63 -36.32 -37.96
N LYS A 197 9.72 -35.71 -38.41
CA LYS A 197 9.87 -35.24 -39.79
C LYS A 197 9.76 -36.50 -40.67
N THR A 198 8.65 -36.68 -41.36
CA THR A 198 8.52 -37.68 -42.40
C THR A 198 9.18 -37.07 -43.63
N SER A 199 10.41 -37.51 -43.92
CA SER A 199 11.05 -37.33 -45.23
C SER A 199 10.36 -38.18 -46.28
#